data_AF-A0A7S0IWM6-F1
#
_entry.id   AF-A0A7S0IWM6-F1
#
_cell.length_a   1.000
_cell.length_b   1.000
_cell.length_c   1.000
_cell.angle_alpha   90.00
_cell.angle_beta   90.00
_cell.angle_gamma   90.00
#
_symmetry.space_group_name_H-M   'P 1'
#
loop_
_entity.id
_entity.type
_entity.pdbx_description
1 polymer ?
#
loop_
_entity_poly.entity_id
_entity_poly.type
_entity_poly.pdbx_seq_one_letter_code
_entity_poly.pdbx_strand_id
1 'polypeptide(L)'
;KNLCHHRTLSSLTSRLQMGPLGAALLGAALLGSGRADAPITFHDHGESCACTMLEPLHAFTLDCSASGAAAVAAAEVTLSNCAPTKEACATIDEATGVQLCQTAFYTLQAHHDHCEHSDLGHHSELVHDYEVACHSCTIPRNYQSHREGMCPTVDCDDVDLALLAHHTLQHSCSASNCCDTDDEIGAFQLLTAYHDECDARHLPLGVLKAWHDFEELCEAHLCNMVDASFDPLECSHDDKRTTMGHFAPAAAGGVSPPAWADSLIGMSAWLVVVSFLLLAVLFILARDLRAVKELTLRRADTMVMFSKQGLLAQPDSSATVEMGAAESAGRA
;
A
#
# COMPACT_ATOMS: atom_id res chain seq x y z
N LYS A 1 16.77 28.75 44.65
CA LYS A 1 16.25 30.13 44.80
C LYS A 1 15.95 30.65 43.39
N ASN A 2 14.65 30.74 43.08
CA ASN A 2 13.98 31.44 41.95
C ASN A 2 14.25 30.91 40.53
N LEU A 3 13.27 30.71 39.64
CA LEU A 3 11.80 30.61 39.73
C LEU A 3 11.34 30.07 38.35
N CYS A 4 10.55 28.99 38.32
CA CYS A 4 9.87 28.49 37.11
C CYS A 4 8.62 29.32 36.82
N HIS A 5 8.37 29.66 35.55
CA HIS A 5 7.11 30.24 35.10
C HIS A 5 6.30 29.21 34.31
N HIS A 6 5.23 28.71 34.94
CA HIS A 6 4.09 28.07 34.27
C HIS A 6 3.22 29.15 33.62
N ARG A 7 2.81 28.94 32.37
CA ARG A 7 1.64 29.60 31.77
C ARG A 7 0.50 28.59 31.64
N THR A 8 -0.57 28.88 32.37
CA THR A 8 -1.89 28.28 32.29
C THR A 8 -2.69 28.86 31.12
N LEU A 9 -3.41 28.01 30.37
CA LEU A 9 -4.49 28.43 29.47
C LEU A 9 -5.75 27.67 29.85
N SER A 10 -6.74 28.43 30.32
CA SER A 10 -8.10 27.97 30.61
C SER A 10 -9.04 28.32 29.45
N SER A 11 -9.88 27.35 29.10
CA SER A 11 -11.31 27.48 28.80
C SER A 11 -11.78 28.55 27.81
N LEU A 12 -12.22 28.10 26.63
CA LEU A 12 -13.39 28.65 25.95
C LEU A 12 -14.05 27.55 25.09
N THR A 13 -15.08 26.92 25.64
CA THR A 13 -16.03 26.09 24.92
C THR A 13 -17.01 26.99 24.16
N SER A 14 -17.01 26.92 22.83
CA SER A 14 -18.12 27.39 22.00
C SER A 14 -18.54 26.28 21.04
N ARG A 15 -19.83 25.95 21.11
CA ARG A 15 -20.53 24.97 20.29
C ARG A 15 -20.71 25.49 18.86
N LEU A 16 -20.48 24.64 17.88
CA LEU A 16 -21.11 24.74 16.56
C LEU A 16 -21.61 23.35 16.17
N GLN A 17 -22.94 23.25 16.03
CA GLN A 17 -23.67 22.13 15.46
C GLN A 17 -23.39 22.03 13.96
N MET A 18 -23.08 20.84 13.46
CA MET A 18 -23.41 20.44 12.08
C MET A 18 -23.90 18.99 12.09
N GLY A 19 -25.07 18.78 11.48
CA GLY A 19 -25.76 17.49 11.40
C GLY A 19 -25.26 16.61 10.25
N PRO A 20 -25.64 15.33 10.21
CA PRO A 20 -25.12 14.36 9.25
C PRO A 20 -26.04 14.22 8.03
N LEU A 21 -25.51 14.48 6.84
CA LEU A 21 -26.11 14.02 5.59
C LEU A 21 -24.99 13.57 4.63
N GLY A 22 -25.00 12.27 4.32
CA GLY A 22 -24.70 11.75 2.99
C GLY A 22 -23.25 11.46 2.63
N ALA A 23 -22.83 10.19 2.81
CA ALA A 23 -22.08 9.42 1.81
C ALA A 23 -21.98 7.95 2.24
N ALA A 24 -22.69 7.07 1.54
CA ALA A 24 -22.48 5.63 1.56
C ALA A 24 -22.57 5.13 0.11
N LEU A 25 -21.46 4.57 -0.39
CA LEU A 25 -21.18 3.88 -1.66
C LEU A 25 -19.64 3.88 -1.74
N LEU A 26 -18.83 2.82 -1.81
CA LEU A 26 -18.80 1.40 -2.23
C LEU A 26 -17.89 0.67 -1.20
N GLY A 27 -17.79 -0.66 -1.08
CA GLY A 27 -18.17 -1.79 -1.90
C GLY A 27 -17.78 -3.09 -1.19
N ALA A 28 -18.45 -4.17 -1.57
CA ALA A 28 -18.44 -5.46 -0.92
C ALA A 28 -17.21 -6.33 -1.23
N ALA A 29 -17.07 -7.37 -0.39
CA ALA A 29 -16.06 -8.40 -0.36
C ALA A 29 -15.82 -9.17 -1.67
N LEU A 30 -14.57 -9.62 -1.86
CA LEU A 30 -14.25 -10.81 -2.65
C LEU A 30 -14.05 -11.98 -1.68
N LEU A 31 -14.99 -12.92 -1.70
CA LEU A 31 -14.83 -14.29 -1.22
C LEU A 31 -14.13 -15.09 -2.33
N GLY A 32 -12.86 -15.43 -2.11
CA GLY A 32 -12.14 -16.42 -2.89
C GLY A 32 -12.43 -17.83 -2.38
N SER A 33 -12.80 -18.72 -3.30
CA SER A 33 -13.06 -20.14 -3.07
C SER A 33 -11.86 -20.85 -2.42
N GLY A 34 -12.11 -21.51 -1.29
CA GLY A 34 -11.15 -22.44 -0.67
C GLY A 34 -10.91 -23.65 -1.57
N ARG A 35 -9.82 -23.60 -2.33
CA ARG A 35 -9.13 -24.77 -2.86
C ARG A 35 -8.05 -25.08 -1.82
N ALA A 36 -7.88 -26.34 -1.45
CA ALA A 36 -6.90 -26.73 -0.43
C ALA A 36 -5.52 -26.17 -0.78
N ASP A 37 -5.09 -25.16 -0.02
CA ASP A 37 -3.79 -24.55 -0.12
C ASP A 37 -2.75 -25.61 0.22
N ALA A 38 -1.99 -26.03 -0.80
CA ALA A 38 -0.61 -26.44 -0.58
C ALA A 38 0.08 -25.29 0.20
N PRO A 39 1.04 -25.57 1.09
CA PRO A 39 1.69 -24.53 1.87
C PRO A 39 2.15 -23.42 0.93
N ILE A 40 1.59 -22.22 1.09
CA ILE A 40 2.03 -21.03 0.38
C ILE A 40 3.42 -20.73 0.94
N THR A 41 4.43 -21.21 0.24
CA THR A 41 5.80 -20.72 0.41
C THR A 41 5.81 -19.29 -0.09
N PHE A 42 5.87 -18.35 0.85
CA PHE A 42 6.23 -16.97 0.55
C PHE A 42 7.66 -17.00 0.00
N HIS A 43 7.79 -16.79 -1.30
CA HIS A 43 9.02 -16.35 -1.97
C HIS A 43 8.62 -14.97 -2.52
N ASP A 44 8.88 -13.87 -1.82
CA ASP A 44 10.19 -13.24 -1.59
C ASP A 44 10.90 -12.99 -2.92
N HIS A 45 10.93 -11.71 -3.33
CA HIS A 45 11.65 -11.10 -4.45
C HIS A 45 11.46 -11.63 -5.89
N GLY A 46 10.61 -12.64 -6.14
CA GLY A 46 10.29 -13.11 -7.51
C GLY A 46 11.30 -14.11 -8.07
N GLU A 47 11.35 -14.28 -9.39
CA GLU A 47 12.37 -15.13 -10.05
C GLU A 47 13.71 -14.41 -10.13
N SER A 48 14.82 -15.14 -10.26
CA SER A 48 16.13 -14.51 -10.47
C SER A 48 16.10 -13.59 -11.70
N CYS A 49 16.54 -12.33 -11.56
CA CYS A 49 16.60 -11.39 -12.68
C CYS A 49 17.45 -11.92 -13.83
N ALA A 50 18.49 -12.71 -13.54
CA ALA A 50 19.29 -13.38 -14.56
C ALA A 50 18.44 -14.28 -15.49
N CYS A 51 17.41 -14.93 -14.95
CA CYS A 51 16.48 -15.74 -15.73
C CYS A 51 15.48 -14.86 -16.48
N THR A 52 14.94 -13.83 -15.82
CA THR A 52 13.99 -12.88 -16.40
C THR A 52 14.53 -12.17 -17.64
N MET A 53 15.83 -11.84 -17.65
CA MET A 53 16.53 -11.25 -18.80
C MET A 53 16.42 -12.09 -20.08
N LEU A 54 16.27 -13.41 -19.94
CA LEU A 54 16.20 -14.35 -21.06
C LEU A 54 14.79 -14.48 -21.64
N GLU A 55 13.78 -13.94 -20.97
CA GLU A 55 12.40 -14.07 -21.40
C GLU A 55 12.09 -13.16 -22.60
N PRO A 56 11.62 -13.71 -23.74
CA PRO A 56 11.40 -12.91 -24.95
C PRO A 56 10.38 -11.78 -24.79
N LEU A 57 9.40 -11.96 -23.91
CA LEU A 57 8.33 -10.99 -23.69
C LEU A 57 8.84 -9.72 -22.99
N HIS A 58 9.91 -9.80 -22.20
CA HIS A 58 10.41 -8.66 -21.43
C HIS A 58 11.92 -8.74 -21.19
N ALA A 59 12.65 -9.04 -22.26
CA ALA A 59 14.10 -9.13 -22.22
C ALA A 59 14.71 -7.74 -21.92
N PHE A 60 15.71 -7.72 -21.05
CA PHE A 60 16.48 -6.54 -20.69
C PHE A 60 17.96 -6.91 -20.51
N THR A 61 18.79 -5.93 -20.22
CA THR A 61 20.23 -6.10 -19.95
C THR A 61 20.59 -5.43 -18.64
N LEU A 62 21.69 -5.86 -18.02
CA LEU A 62 22.27 -5.23 -16.85
C LEU A 62 23.70 -4.80 -17.16
N ASP A 63 24.00 -3.52 -16.95
CA ASP A 63 25.30 -2.91 -17.21
C ASP A 63 25.49 -1.71 -16.27
N CYS A 64 26.44 -1.76 -15.34
CA CYS A 64 26.71 -0.64 -14.42
C CYS A 64 27.69 0.38 -15.01
N SER A 65 27.54 0.71 -16.29
CA SER A 65 28.38 1.70 -16.97
C SER A 65 27.53 2.81 -17.60
N ALA A 66 28.18 3.73 -18.32
CA ALA A 66 27.48 4.83 -18.99
C ALA A 66 26.41 4.36 -20.00
N SER A 67 26.57 3.18 -20.61
CA SER A 67 25.50 2.58 -21.44
C SER A 67 24.31 2.14 -20.61
N GLY A 68 24.54 1.58 -19.41
CA GLY A 68 23.51 1.29 -18.42
C GLY A 68 22.74 2.52 -18.00
N ALA A 69 23.44 3.61 -17.64
CA ALA A 69 22.80 4.87 -17.28
C ALA A 69 21.86 5.38 -18.38
N ALA A 70 22.25 5.25 -19.65
CA ALA A 70 21.39 5.59 -20.78
C ALA A 70 20.17 4.66 -20.93
N ALA A 71 20.35 3.36 -20.65
CA ALA A 71 19.25 2.38 -20.66
C ALA A 71 18.25 2.65 -19.53
N VAL A 72 18.73 2.96 -18.32
CA VAL A 72 17.93 3.39 -17.17
C VAL A 72 17.10 4.62 -17.55
N ALA A 73 17.73 5.70 -18.04
CA ALA A 73 17.00 6.90 -18.44
C ALA A 73 15.91 6.64 -19.51
N ALA A 74 16.18 5.75 -20.47
CA ALA A 74 15.18 5.35 -21.46
C ALA A 74 14.03 4.54 -20.86
N ALA A 75 14.34 3.66 -19.89
CA ALA A 75 13.36 2.89 -19.16
C ALA A 75 12.47 3.78 -18.27
N GLU A 76 13.02 4.82 -17.62
CA GLU A 76 12.24 5.81 -16.86
C GLU A 76 11.22 6.55 -17.74
N VAL A 77 11.66 7.01 -18.92
CA VAL A 77 10.77 7.67 -19.89
C VAL A 77 9.67 6.71 -20.34
N THR A 78 10.00 5.43 -20.53
CA THR A 78 9.01 4.42 -20.92
C THR A 78 8.02 4.17 -19.79
N LEU A 79 8.52 3.92 -18.59
CA LEU A 79 7.71 3.57 -17.43
C LEU A 79 6.84 4.74 -16.95
N SER A 80 7.31 5.99 -17.05
CA SER A 80 6.49 7.17 -16.75
C SER A 80 5.29 7.38 -17.68
N ASN A 81 5.28 6.73 -18.84
CA ASN A 81 4.11 6.68 -19.74
C ASN A 81 3.18 5.50 -19.45
N CYS A 82 3.57 4.59 -18.56
CA CYS A 82 2.74 3.49 -18.09
C CYS A 82 1.85 3.95 -16.94
N ALA A 83 0.79 3.20 -16.66
CA ALA A 83 0.08 3.33 -15.39
C ALA A 83 0.74 2.38 -14.37
N PRO A 84 0.89 2.75 -13.08
CA PRO A 84 1.39 1.84 -12.04
C PRO A 84 0.30 0.83 -11.64
N THR A 85 -0.11 0.00 -12.59
CA THR A 85 -1.10 -1.07 -12.38
C THR A 85 -0.64 -2.38 -13.00
N LYS A 86 -1.14 -3.49 -12.46
CA LYS A 86 -0.83 -4.84 -12.94
C LYS A 86 -1.17 -5.00 -14.42
N GLU A 87 -2.27 -4.39 -14.87
CA GLU A 87 -2.74 -4.46 -16.24
C GLU A 87 -1.78 -3.77 -17.21
N ALA A 88 -1.19 -2.63 -16.82
CA ALA A 88 -0.22 -1.93 -17.66
C ALA A 88 1.04 -2.76 -17.85
N CYS A 89 1.57 -3.37 -16.78
CA CYS A 89 2.73 -4.24 -16.86
C CYS A 89 2.46 -5.55 -17.62
N ALA A 90 1.25 -6.11 -17.51
CA ALA A 90 0.86 -7.31 -18.27
C ALA A 90 0.52 -7.05 -19.76
N THR A 91 0.47 -5.79 -20.20
CA THR A 91 0.06 -5.45 -21.58
C THR A 91 1.19 -5.78 -22.57
N ILE A 92 0.89 -6.65 -23.53
CA ILE A 92 1.79 -6.96 -24.64
C ILE A 92 1.53 -5.95 -25.77
N ASP A 93 2.59 -5.28 -26.21
CA ASP A 93 2.57 -4.46 -27.42
C ASP A 93 2.44 -5.37 -28.65
N GLU A 94 1.36 -5.21 -29.41
CA GLU A 94 1.04 -6.11 -30.54
C GLU A 94 2.05 -6.01 -31.70
N ALA A 95 2.75 -4.88 -31.83
CA ALA A 95 3.69 -4.64 -32.93
C ALA A 95 5.02 -5.35 -32.70
N THR A 96 5.46 -5.40 -31.44
CA THR A 96 6.76 -5.94 -31.02
C THR A 96 6.65 -7.30 -30.34
N GLY A 97 5.48 -7.63 -29.80
CA GLY A 97 5.26 -8.82 -29.00
C GLY A 97 5.89 -8.74 -27.60
N VAL A 98 6.22 -7.55 -27.09
CA VAL A 98 6.84 -7.38 -25.76
C VAL A 98 5.94 -6.67 -24.75
N GLN A 99 6.13 -6.96 -23.46
CA GLN A 99 5.51 -6.26 -22.35
C GLN A 99 6.30 -5.01 -22.00
N LEU A 100 6.10 -3.92 -22.77
CA LEU A 100 6.94 -2.72 -22.71
C LEU A 100 7.12 -2.15 -21.30
N CYS A 101 6.04 -2.03 -20.52
CA CYS A 101 6.09 -1.51 -19.15
C CYS A 101 6.83 -2.45 -18.20
N GLN A 102 6.64 -3.77 -18.35
CA GLN A 102 7.33 -4.77 -17.55
C GLN A 102 8.84 -4.81 -17.86
N THR A 103 9.22 -4.69 -19.14
CA THR A 103 10.62 -4.59 -19.55
C THR A 103 11.29 -3.35 -18.97
N ALA A 104 10.61 -2.20 -19.04
CA ALA A 104 11.12 -0.96 -18.48
C ALA A 104 11.28 -1.06 -16.96
N PHE A 105 10.29 -1.64 -16.27
CA PHE A 105 10.38 -1.90 -14.83
C PHE A 105 11.57 -2.81 -14.49
N TYR A 106 11.74 -3.95 -15.16
CA TYR A 106 12.88 -4.83 -14.91
C TYR A 106 14.24 -4.17 -15.21
N THR A 107 14.30 -3.33 -16.24
CA THR A 107 15.51 -2.55 -16.52
C THR A 107 15.81 -1.61 -15.35
N LEU A 108 14.81 -0.89 -14.80
CA LEU A 108 15.03 -0.02 -13.64
C LEU A 108 15.39 -0.81 -12.39
N GLN A 109 14.59 -1.81 -12.02
CA GLN A 109 14.80 -2.63 -10.83
C GLN A 109 16.18 -3.27 -10.82
N ALA A 110 16.57 -3.94 -11.90
CA ALA A 110 17.83 -4.67 -11.90
C ALA A 110 19.05 -3.75 -11.76
N HIS A 111 19.00 -2.54 -12.33
CA HIS A 111 20.07 -1.57 -12.17
C HIS A 111 20.04 -0.91 -10.79
N HIS A 112 18.86 -0.59 -10.28
CA HIS A 112 18.64 -0.01 -8.95
C HIS A 112 19.15 -0.92 -7.83
N ASP A 113 18.84 -2.22 -7.92
CA ASP A 113 19.21 -3.19 -6.89
C ASP A 113 20.69 -3.56 -6.99
N HIS A 114 21.25 -3.65 -8.21
CA HIS A 114 22.60 -4.17 -8.42
C HIS A 114 23.72 -3.11 -8.46
N CYS A 115 23.51 -2.00 -9.17
CA CYS A 115 24.56 -1.02 -9.46
C CYS A 115 24.72 0.00 -8.32
N GLU A 116 25.90 0.61 -8.22
CA GLU A 116 26.11 1.71 -7.27
C GLU A 116 25.54 3.01 -7.84
N HIS A 117 25.07 3.88 -6.94
CA HIS A 117 24.53 5.19 -7.33
C HIS A 117 25.55 5.99 -8.14
N SER A 118 26.83 5.93 -7.78
CA SER A 118 27.92 6.59 -8.52
C SER A 118 28.17 6.05 -9.94
N ASP A 119 27.82 4.78 -10.22
CA ASP A 119 27.99 4.18 -11.54
C ASP A 119 26.93 4.65 -12.53
N LEU A 120 25.70 4.86 -12.05
CA LEU A 120 24.56 5.29 -12.87
C LEU A 120 24.37 6.82 -12.86
N GLY A 121 24.92 7.51 -11.85
CA GLY A 121 24.78 8.95 -11.63
C GLY A 121 23.40 9.39 -11.16
N HIS A 122 22.44 8.47 -11.11
CA HIS A 122 21.09 8.61 -10.57
C HIS A 122 20.45 7.21 -10.44
N HIS A 123 19.76 6.97 -9.32
CA HIS A 123 18.83 5.85 -9.17
C HIS A 123 17.38 6.31 -9.30
N SER A 124 16.59 5.56 -10.07
CA SER A 124 15.20 5.93 -10.33
C SER A 124 14.30 5.54 -9.17
N GLU A 125 13.82 6.53 -8.42
CA GLU A 125 12.74 6.35 -7.42
C GLU A 125 11.42 5.82 -8.01
N LEU A 126 11.30 5.85 -9.33
CA LEU A 126 10.12 5.38 -10.04
C LEU A 126 9.91 3.88 -9.82
N VAL A 127 10.97 3.10 -9.54
CA VAL A 127 10.86 1.66 -9.29
C VAL A 127 9.84 1.37 -8.18
N HIS A 128 9.90 2.12 -7.06
CA HIS A 128 9.04 1.92 -5.90
C HIS A 128 7.55 2.23 -6.14
N ASP A 129 7.23 3.07 -7.13
CA ASP A 129 5.84 3.30 -7.53
C ASP A 129 5.24 2.10 -8.29
N TYR A 130 6.10 1.25 -8.86
CA TYR A 130 5.71 0.13 -9.71
C TYR A 130 5.92 -1.24 -9.06
N GLU A 131 6.69 -1.37 -7.98
CA GLU A 131 6.96 -2.65 -7.28
C GLU A 131 5.71 -3.39 -6.80
N VAL A 132 4.64 -2.66 -6.47
CA VAL A 132 3.35 -3.28 -6.09
C VAL A 132 2.51 -3.73 -7.29
N ALA A 133 2.83 -3.21 -8.47
CA ALA A 133 2.06 -3.36 -9.70
C ALA A 133 2.71 -4.33 -10.70
N CYS A 134 4.02 -4.24 -10.89
CA CYS A 134 4.76 -5.03 -11.86
C CYS A 134 5.40 -6.24 -11.19
N HIS A 135 5.73 -7.24 -11.98
CA HIS A 135 6.46 -8.39 -11.45
C HIS A 135 7.89 -7.98 -11.13
N SER A 136 8.33 -8.27 -9.92
CA SER A 136 9.71 -8.08 -9.49
C SER A 136 10.54 -9.33 -9.73
N CYS A 137 11.83 -9.14 -9.92
CA CYS A 137 12.82 -10.21 -9.98
C CYS A 137 13.89 -9.98 -8.90
N THR A 138 14.56 -11.05 -8.47
CA THR A 138 15.57 -10.98 -7.42
C THR A 138 16.94 -10.74 -8.04
N ILE A 139 17.61 -9.68 -7.59
CA ILE A 139 19.03 -9.46 -7.87
C ILE A 139 19.69 -8.72 -6.71
N PRO A 140 20.73 -9.30 -6.08
CA PRO A 140 21.43 -8.61 -5.01
C PRO A 140 22.30 -7.45 -5.53
N ARG A 141 22.62 -6.53 -4.62
CA ARG A 141 23.65 -5.51 -4.82
C ARG A 141 25.00 -6.11 -5.18
N ASN A 142 25.76 -5.42 -6.02
CA ASN A 142 27.11 -5.84 -6.37
C ASN A 142 28.01 -5.92 -5.13
N TYR A 143 28.72 -7.03 -4.98
CA TYR A 143 29.59 -7.28 -3.84
C TYR A 143 30.82 -6.36 -3.85
N GLN A 144 31.07 -5.70 -2.73
CA GLN A 144 32.27 -4.89 -2.52
C GLN A 144 33.11 -5.42 -1.37
N SER A 145 34.29 -5.97 -1.65
CA SER A 145 35.14 -6.61 -0.62
C SER A 145 35.48 -5.76 0.62
N HIS A 146 35.46 -4.43 0.51
CA HIS A 146 35.74 -3.52 1.62
C HIS A 146 34.53 -3.27 2.54
N ARG A 147 33.36 -3.85 2.21
CA ARG A 147 32.08 -3.71 2.91
C ARG A 147 31.61 -5.00 3.61
N GLU A 148 32.47 -6.02 3.63
CA GLU A 148 32.17 -7.34 4.20
C GLU A 148 31.88 -7.25 5.71
N GLY A 149 30.77 -7.87 6.14
CA GLY A 149 30.37 -7.92 7.55
C GLY A 149 29.87 -6.59 8.14
N MET A 150 29.59 -5.59 7.30
CA MET A 150 29.09 -4.28 7.75
C MET A 150 27.56 -4.23 7.87
N CYS A 151 26.81 -5.10 7.20
CA CYS A 151 25.35 -5.09 7.28
C CYS A 151 24.85 -5.82 8.53
N PRO A 152 23.91 -5.23 9.27
CA PRO A 152 23.20 -5.96 10.32
C PRO A 152 22.25 -6.99 9.69
N THR A 153 21.96 -8.06 10.43
CA THR A 153 20.83 -8.93 10.11
C THR A 153 19.52 -8.24 10.50
N VAL A 154 18.51 -8.31 9.64
CA VAL A 154 17.20 -7.69 9.88
C VAL A 154 16.08 -8.72 10.01
N ASP A 155 15.03 -8.35 10.72
CA ASP A 155 13.77 -9.12 10.78
C ASP A 155 12.71 -8.33 9.99
N CYS A 156 12.31 -8.85 8.83
CA CYS A 156 11.37 -8.18 7.94
C CYS A 156 9.95 -8.05 8.52
N ASP A 157 9.63 -8.78 9.59
CA ASP A 157 8.36 -8.64 10.32
C ASP A 157 8.41 -7.51 11.37
N ASP A 158 9.60 -7.02 11.73
CA ASP A 158 9.80 -5.92 12.68
C ASP A 158 10.28 -4.64 11.97
N VAL A 159 9.32 -3.82 11.54
CA VAL A 159 9.62 -2.57 10.81
C VAL A 159 9.92 -1.38 11.73
N ASP A 160 9.81 -1.54 13.06
CA ASP A 160 10.02 -0.42 14.00
C ASP A 160 11.49 0.04 13.99
N LEU A 161 12.41 -0.90 13.76
CA LEU A 161 13.84 -0.59 13.61
C LEU A 161 14.14 0.20 12.33
N ALA A 162 13.51 -0.15 11.20
CA ALA A 162 13.63 0.62 9.96
C ALA A 162 13.08 2.05 10.15
N LEU A 163 11.93 2.19 10.81
CA LEU A 163 11.33 3.49 11.12
C LEU A 163 12.23 4.33 12.04
N LEU A 164 12.83 3.72 13.06
CA LEU A 164 13.75 4.40 13.96
C LEU A 164 15.01 4.87 13.23
N ALA A 165 15.62 4.01 12.41
CA ALA A 165 16.79 4.36 11.61
C ALA A 165 16.49 5.52 10.65
N HIS A 166 15.38 5.45 9.93
CA HIS A 166 14.91 6.54 9.08
C HIS A 166 14.73 7.86 9.84
N HIS A 167 14.08 7.80 11.01
CA HIS A 167 13.90 8.98 11.85
C HIS A 167 15.25 9.55 12.34
N THR A 168 16.21 8.71 12.70
CA THR A 168 17.57 9.13 13.08
C THR A 168 18.20 9.94 11.97
N LEU A 169 18.27 9.38 10.75
CA LEU A 169 18.87 10.06 9.59
C LEU A 169 18.16 11.37 9.26
N GLN A 170 16.82 11.39 9.26
CA GLN A 170 16.06 12.61 9.00
C GLN A 170 16.35 13.76 9.98
N HIS A 171 16.72 13.44 11.23
CA HIS A 171 16.93 14.44 12.28
C HIS A 171 18.39 14.85 12.42
N SER A 172 19.34 13.96 12.13
CA SER A 172 20.75 14.21 12.30
C SER A 172 21.43 14.68 11.01
N CYS A 173 20.95 14.21 9.85
CA CYS A 173 21.51 14.58 8.55
C CYS A 173 20.99 15.94 8.04
N SER A 174 21.76 16.50 7.13
CA SER A 174 21.46 17.73 6.38
C SER A 174 21.67 17.50 4.89
N ALA A 175 21.20 18.42 4.06
CA ALA A 175 21.28 18.30 2.60
C ALA A 175 22.71 18.18 2.02
N SER A 176 23.75 18.41 2.81
CA SER A 176 25.15 18.31 2.36
C SER A 176 26.04 17.56 3.35
N ASN A 177 25.46 16.97 4.40
CA ASN A 177 26.23 16.26 5.42
C ASN A 177 25.37 15.19 6.09
N CYS A 178 25.80 13.94 6.00
CA CYS A 178 25.17 12.76 6.59
C CYS A 178 26.23 11.67 6.77
N CYS A 179 25.99 10.72 7.68
CA CYS A 179 26.93 9.63 7.98
C CYS A 179 28.30 10.07 8.51
N ASP A 180 28.33 11.15 9.29
CA ASP A 180 29.52 11.65 10.00
C ASP A 180 29.68 11.02 11.40
N THR A 181 28.62 10.38 11.91
CA THR A 181 28.57 9.78 13.24
C THR A 181 28.24 8.30 13.19
N ASP A 182 28.68 7.54 14.20
CA ASP A 182 28.38 6.10 14.30
C ASP A 182 26.87 5.82 14.30
N ASP A 183 26.06 6.71 14.90
CA ASP A 183 24.60 6.59 14.93
C ASP A 183 23.98 6.74 13.53
N GLU A 184 24.49 7.67 12.72
CA GLU A 184 24.05 7.86 11.33
C GLU A 184 24.49 6.68 10.45
N ILE A 185 25.74 6.25 10.57
CA ILE A 185 26.28 5.13 9.82
C ILE A 185 25.48 3.86 10.12
N GLY A 186 25.24 3.57 11.40
CA GLY A 186 24.46 2.41 11.82
C GLY A 186 23.00 2.49 11.36
N ALA A 187 22.38 3.67 11.38
CA ALA A 187 21.03 3.86 10.87
C ALA A 187 20.95 3.65 9.35
N PHE A 188 21.92 4.17 8.59
CA PHE A 188 21.99 3.98 7.15
C PHE A 188 22.17 2.50 6.78
N GLN A 189 23.11 1.81 7.43
CA GLN A 189 23.35 0.37 7.20
C GLN A 189 22.14 -0.49 7.57
N LEU A 190 21.40 -0.11 8.62
CA LEU A 190 20.17 -0.78 8.98
C LEU A 190 19.10 -0.62 7.89
N LEU A 191 18.91 0.60 7.36
CA LEU A 191 17.99 0.81 6.25
C LEU A 191 18.42 0.08 4.98
N THR A 192 19.72 0.06 4.65
CA THR A 192 20.25 -0.72 3.53
C THR A 192 19.92 -2.20 3.69
N ALA A 193 20.12 -2.78 4.88
CA ALA A 193 19.79 -4.19 5.12
C ALA A 193 18.29 -4.48 5.00
N TYR A 194 17.42 -3.59 5.47
CA TYR A 194 15.97 -3.73 5.26
C TYR A 194 15.59 -3.59 3.78
N HIS A 195 16.18 -2.65 3.07
CA HIS A 195 15.94 -2.43 1.65
C HIS A 195 16.33 -3.66 0.81
N ASP A 196 17.52 -4.21 1.05
CA ASP A 196 18.09 -5.27 0.23
C ASP A 196 17.54 -6.67 0.59
N GLU A 197 17.10 -6.92 1.84
CA GLU A 197 16.58 -8.23 2.26
C GLU A 197 15.05 -8.32 2.27
N CYS A 198 14.34 -7.22 2.56
CA CYS A 198 12.90 -7.29 2.78
C CYS A 198 12.10 -6.88 1.56
N ASP A 199 11.06 -7.65 1.23
CA ASP A 199 10.11 -7.28 0.18
C ASP A 199 9.55 -5.86 0.38
N ALA A 200 9.52 -5.06 -0.69
CA ALA A 200 9.04 -3.68 -0.69
C ALA A 200 7.64 -3.49 -0.08
N ARG A 201 6.80 -4.54 -0.04
CA ARG A 201 5.46 -4.52 0.59
C ARG A 201 5.51 -4.55 2.12
N HIS A 202 6.62 -4.98 2.72
CA HIS A 202 6.79 -5.01 4.17
C HIS A 202 7.23 -3.64 4.72
N LEU A 203 7.90 -2.83 3.91
CA LEU A 203 8.34 -1.49 4.32
C LEU A 203 7.29 -0.42 3.97
N PRO A 204 7.04 0.57 4.84
CA PRO A 204 6.28 1.74 4.46
C PRO A 204 6.96 2.45 3.28
N LEU A 205 6.22 2.75 2.20
CA LEU A 205 6.76 3.37 0.98
C LEU A 205 7.59 4.63 1.26
N GLY A 206 7.23 5.41 2.28
CA GLY A 206 8.00 6.58 2.70
C GLY A 206 9.39 6.24 3.25
N VAL A 207 9.56 5.10 3.92
CA VAL A 207 10.88 4.62 4.39
C VAL A 207 11.70 4.10 3.23
N LEU A 208 11.08 3.32 2.34
CA LEU A 208 11.74 2.73 1.17
C LEU A 208 12.33 3.81 0.26
N LYS A 209 11.52 4.81 -0.12
CA LYS A 209 11.97 5.94 -0.94
C LYS A 209 12.96 6.85 -0.24
N ALA A 210 12.76 7.11 1.04
CA ALA A 210 13.61 8.07 1.74
C ALA A 210 14.97 7.51 2.14
N TRP A 211 15.22 6.21 1.96
CA TRP A 211 16.59 5.68 2.04
C TRP A 211 17.49 6.31 0.98
N HIS A 212 16.98 6.50 -0.24
CA HIS A 212 17.70 7.08 -1.38
C HIS A 212 18.11 8.54 -1.17
N ASP A 213 17.37 9.30 -0.34
CA ASP A 213 17.75 10.66 0.05
C ASP A 213 19.14 10.70 0.74
N PHE A 214 19.59 9.57 1.29
CA PHE A 214 20.86 9.45 1.99
C PHE A 214 21.92 8.66 1.21
N GLU A 215 21.56 7.95 0.13
CA GLU A 215 22.47 7.02 -0.57
C GLU A 215 23.73 7.74 -1.09
N GLU A 216 23.58 8.91 -1.73
CA GLU A 216 24.72 9.69 -2.24
C GLU A 216 25.65 10.17 -1.10
N LEU A 217 25.08 10.65 0.00
CA LEU A 217 25.87 11.20 1.12
C LEU A 217 26.53 10.09 1.95
N CYS A 218 25.92 8.91 2.00
CA CYS A 218 26.33 7.78 2.82
C CYS A 218 26.93 6.62 2.02
N GLU A 219 27.21 6.79 0.73
CA GLU A 219 27.67 5.72 -0.18
C GLU A 219 28.93 4.98 0.34
N ALA A 220 29.82 5.70 1.02
CA ALA A 220 31.02 5.13 1.65
C ALA A 220 30.72 4.13 2.78
N HIS A 221 29.49 4.16 3.31
CA HIS A 221 29.01 3.36 4.44
C HIS A 221 27.98 2.31 4.04
N LEU A 222 27.69 2.16 2.74
CA LEU A 222 26.96 1.00 2.23
C LEU A 222 27.61 -0.29 2.73
N CYS A 223 26.82 -1.35 2.81
CA CYS A 223 27.25 -2.63 3.32
C CYS A 223 26.83 -3.76 2.36
N ASN A 224 27.48 -4.93 2.43
CA ASN A 224 27.09 -6.08 1.60
C ASN A 224 26.06 -6.96 2.31
N MET A 225 24.97 -7.30 1.62
CA MET A 225 24.10 -8.42 1.99
C MET A 225 24.56 -9.77 1.43
N VAL A 226 25.44 -9.76 0.42
CA VAL A 226 26.05 -10.96 -0.16
C VAL A 226 27.44 -11.24 0.40
N ASP A 227 27.77 -12.52 0.58
CA ASP A 227 29.04 -12.96 1.19
C ASP A 227 30.23 -12.96 0.22
N ALA A 228 30.00 -12.89 -1.09
CA ALA A 228 31.05 -12.95 -2.09
C ALA A 228 30.61 -12.35 -3.42
N SER A 229 31.59 -12.07 -4.29
CA SER A 229 31.35 -11.72 -5.69
C SER A 229 30.63 -12.85 -6.42
N PHE A 230 29.67 -12.48 -7.25
CA PHE A 230 28.85 -13.38 -8.05
C PHE A 230 28.65 -12.80 -9.46
N ASP A 231 28.24 -13.63 -10.41
CA ASP A 231 27.80 -13.16 -11.72
C ASP A 231 26.29 -12.88 -11.67
N PRO A 232 25.84 -11.62 -11.75
CA PRO A 232 24.41 -11.28 -11.71
C PRO A 232 23.65 -11.78 -12.95
N LEU A 233 24.35 -12.28 -13.97
CA LEU A 233 23.78 -12.79 -15.21
C LEU A 233 23.66 -14.33 -15.21
N GLU A 234 24.05 -15.00 -14.12
CA GLU A 234 23.95 -16.45 -14.03
C GLU A 234 22.57 -16.90 -13.53
N CYS A 235 21.76 -17.46 -14.44
CA CYS A 235 20.50 -18.12 -14.11
C CYS A 235 20.76 -19.58 -13.70
N SER A 236 20.57 -19.91 -12.42
CA SER A 236 20.83 -21.26 -11.89
C SER A 236 19.82 -22.29 -12.44
N HIS A 237 20.19 -23.57 -12.45
CA HIS A 237 19.35 -24.63 -13.01
C HIS A 237 18.13 -25.00 -12.16
N ASP A 238 18.14 -24.66 -10.87
CA ASP A 238 16.99 -24.89 -9.98
C ASP A 238 15.89 -23.83 -10.22
N ASP A 239 16.27 -22.62 -10.66
CA ASP A 239 15.35 -21.53 -11.06
C ASP A 239 14.63 -21.82 -12.39
N LYS A 240 15.21 -22.68 -13.25
CA LYS A 240 14.60 -23.09 -14.54
C LYS A 240 13.43 -24.06 -14.38
N ARG A 241 13.22 -24.64 -13.20
CA ARG A 241 12.18 -25.66 -12.98
C ARG A 241 10.80 -25.06 -12.70
N THR A 242 10.71 -23.81 -12.24
CA THR A 242 9.43 -23.10 -12.04
C THR A 242 8.90 -22.46 -13.33
N THR A 243 9.79 -22.00 -14.21
CA THR A 243 9.45 -21.28 -15.45
C THR A 243 8.96 -22.16 -16.61
N MET A 244 9.44 -23.40 -16.74
CA MET A 244 8.96 -24.29 -17.82
C MET A 244 7.53 -24.82 -17.60
N GLY A 245 6.88 -24.50 -16.48
CA GLY A 245 5.52 -24.95 -16.16
C GLY A 245 4.38 -24.11 -16.75
N HIS A 246 4.62 -22.85 -17.15
CA HIS A 246 3.52 -21.92 -17.44
C HIS A 246 3.34 -21.49 -18.90
N PHE A 247 4.33 -21.61 -19.81
CA PHE A 247 4.15 -21.14 -21.19
C PHE A 247 4.85 -21.95 -22.29
N ALA A 248 5.03 -23.25 -22.12
CA ALA A 248 5.16 -24.13 -23.28
C ALA A 248 3.78 -24.73 -23.60
N PRO A 249 3.08 -24.36 -24.69
CA PRO A 249 2.01 -25.18 -25.19
C PRO A 249 2.67 -26.49 -25.65
N ALA A 250 2.70 -27.47 -24.75
CA ALA A 250 2.85 -28.85 -25.16
C ALA A 250 1.79 -29.08 -26.24
N ALA A 251 2.24 -29.45 -27.44
CA ALA A 251 1.40 -30.05 -28.46
C ALA A 251 0.90 -31.41 -27.94
N ALA A 252 0.10 -31.40 -26.88
CA ALA A 252 -0.72 -32.50 -26.44
C ALA A 252 -2.05 -32.33 -27.13
N GLY A 253 -2.46 -33.34 -27.89
CA GLY A 253 -3.73 -33.39 -28.61
C GLY A 253 -4.93 -33.27 -27.66
N GLY A 254 -5.27 -32.03 -27.33
CA GLY A 254 -6.38 -31.66 -26.48
C GLY A 254 -7.68 -32.01 -27.16
N VAL A 255 -8.32 -33.06 -26.66
CA VAL A 255 -9.74 -33.33 -26.87
C VAL A 255 -10.49 -32.07 -26.47
N SER A 256 -11.15 -31.42 -27.42
CA SER A 256 -11.98 -30.25 -27.16
C SER A 256 -12.99 -30.62 -26.06
N PRO A 257 -13.08 -29.85 -24.96
CA PRO A 257 -14.11 -30.09 -23.98
C PRO A 257 -15.48 -29.99 -24.67
N PRO A 258 -16.42 -30.86 -24.33
CA PRO A 258 -17.73 -30.85 -24.94
C PRO A 258 -18.44 -29.52 -24.62
N ALA A 259 -19.15 -28.97 -25.60
CA ALA A 259 -19.78 -27.64 -25.57
C ALA A 259 -20.74 -27.35 -24.39
N TRP A 260 -21.04 -28.34 -23.55
CA TRP A 260 -21.81 -28.15 -22.32
C TRP A 260 -20.98 -27.59 -21.15
N ALA A 261 -19.64 -27.67 -21.19
CA ALA A 261 -18.78 -27.18 -20.11
C ALA A 261 -18.85 -25.64 -19.96
N ASP A 262 -18.97 -24.91 -21.06
CA ASP A 262 -19.12 -23.45 -21.06
C ASP A 262 -20.48 -23.00 -20.48
N SER A 263 -21.50 -23.86 -20.57
CA SER A 263 -22.83 -23.58 -20.02
C SER A 263 -22.87 -23.66 -18.49
N LEU A 264 -22.06 -24.51 -17.87
CA LEU A 264 -22.02 -24.68 -16.41
C LEU A 264 -21.28 -23.52 -15.70
N ILE A 265 -20.18 -23.04 -16.29
CA ILE A 265 -19.43 -21.90 -15.77
C ILE A 265 -20.32 -20.64 -15.82
N GLY A 266 -21.05 -20.44 -16.92
CA GLY A 266 -22.04 -19.37 -17.03
C GLY A 266 -23.15 -19.46 -15.97
N MET A 267 -23.70 -20.63 -15.71
CA MET A 267 -24.74 -20.80 -14.68
C MET A 267 -24.24 -20.52 -13.25
N SER A 268 -23.01 -20.91 -12.91
CA SER A 268 -22.45 -20.63 -11.59
C SER A 268 -22.23 -19.13 -11.33
N ALA A 269 -21.74 -18.39 -12.32
CA ALA A 269 -21.55 -16.94 -12.21
C ALA A 269 -22.89 -16.21 -12.01
N TRP A 270 -23.93 -16.62 -12.74
CA TRP A 270 -25.28 -16.07 -12.59
C TRP A 270 -25.88 -16.33 -11.21
N LEU A 271 -25.72 -17.53 -10.65
CA LEU A 271 -26.23 -17.85 -9.31
C LEU A 271 -25.55 -17.01 -8.22
N VAL A 272 -24.25 -16.75 -8.34
CA VAL A 272 -23.51 -15.89 -7.42
C VAL A 272 -24.06 -14.47 -7.46
N VAL A 273 -24.21 -13.89 -8.66
CA VAL A 273 -24.75 -12.52 -8.83
C VAL A 273 -26.16 -12.40 -8.26
N VAL A 274 -27.06 -13.35 -8.57
CA VAL A 274 -28.44 -13.35 -8.05
C VAL A 274 -28.47 -13.48 -6.52
N SER A 275 -27.59 -14.31 -5.94
CA SER A 275 -27.47 -14.45 -4.49
C SER A 275 -27.02 -13.15 -3.82
N PHE A 276 -26.02 -12.46 -4.39
CA PHE A 276 -25.56 -11.16 -3.87
C PHE A 276 -26.67 -10.09 -3.92
N LEU A 277 -27.44 -10.05 -5.01
CA LEU A 277 -28.57 -9.12 -5.14
C LEU A 277 -29.67 -9.41 -4.12
N LEU A 278 -30.01 -10.68 -3.89
CA LEU A 278 -31.00 -11.08 -2.88
C LEU A 278 -30.54 -10.72 -1.46
N LEU A 279 -29.26 -10.94 -1.13
CA LEU A 279 -28.70 -10.55 0.17
C LEU A 279 -28.70 -9.03 0.38
N ALA A 280 -28.38 -8.25 -0.67
CA ALA A 280 -28.45 -6.80 -0.61
C ALA A 280 -29.88 -6.30 -0.34
N VAL A 281 -30.88 -6.87 -1.03
CA VAL A 281 -32.30 -6.54 -0.80
C VAL A 281 -32.72 -6.89 0.63
N LEU A 282 -32.35 -8.07 1.14
CA LEU A 282 -32.64 -8.47 2.52
C LEU A 282 -32.00 -7.52 3.54
N PHE A 283 -30.77 -7.05 3.28
CA PHE A 283 -30.08 -6.11 4.16
C PHE A 283 -30.79 -4.74 4.21
N ILE A 284 -31.25 -4.25 3.05
CA ILE A 284 -32.03 -3.01 2.96
C ILE A 284 -33.34 -3.15 3.74
N LEU A 285 -34.09 -4.23 3.52
CA LEU A 285 -35.35 -4.50 4.24
C LEU A 285 -35.13 -4.62 5.76
N ALA A 286 -34.05 -5.28 6.19
CA ALA A 286 -33.71 -5.41 7.61
C ALA A 286 -33.29 -4.07 8.25
N ARG A 287 -32.66 -3.18 7.49
CA ARG A 287 -32.33 -1.82 7.94
C ARG A 287 -33.62 -1.00 8.13
N ASP A 288 -34.54 -1.08 7.19
CA ASP A 288 -35.79 -0.33 7.25
C ASP A 288 -36.70 -0.83 8.38
N LEU A 289 -36.74 -2.15 8.62
CA LEU A 289 -37.45 -2.72 9.79
C LEU A 289 -36.87 -2.21 11.12
N ARG A 290 -35.55 -2.05 11.22
CA ARG A 290 -34.91 -1.45 12.41
C ARG A 290 -35.32 0.02 12.58
N ALA A 291 -35.32 0.80 11.52
CA ALA A 291 -35.75 2.20 11.55
C ALA A 291 -37.23 2.34 11.97
N VAL A 292 -38.11 1.46 11.48
CA VAL A 292 -39.53 1.44 11.87
C VAL A 292 -39.70 1.05 13.35
N LYS A 293 -38.89 0.11 13.86
CA LYS A 293 -38.90 -0.28 15.28
C LYS A 293 -38.50 0.87 16.19
N GLU A 294 -37.49 1.66 15.81
CA GLU A 294 -37.08 2.84 16.59
C GLU A 294 -38.15 3.93 16.61
N LEU A 295 -38.82 4.17 15.47
CA LEU A 295 -39.94 5.12 15.39
C LEU A 295 -41.14 4.70 16.24
N THR A 296 -41.45 3.41 16.30
CA THR A 296 -42.55 2.89 17.13
C THR A 296 -42.24 2.97 18.62
N LEU A 297 -41.00 2.73 19.04
CA LEU A 297 -40.57 2.90 20.44
C LEU A 297 -40.63 4.36 20.90
N ARG A 298 -40.16 5.31 20.08
CA ARG A 298 -40.24 6.75 20.40
C ARG A 298 -41.67 7.26 20.55
N ARG A 299 -42.63 6.66 19.83
CA ARG A 299 -44.06 6.99 19.95
C ARG A 299 -44.70 6.43 21.22
N ALA A 300 -44.21 5.30 21.73
CA ALA A 300 -44.67 4.73 23.00
C ALA A 300 -44.23 5.60 24.20
N ASP A 301 -42.98 6.07 24.21
CA ASP A 301 -42.46 6.90 25.31
C ASP A 301 -43.14 8.29 25.40
N THR A 302 -43.50 8.86 24.25
CA THR A 302 -44.22 10.14 24.23
C THR A 302 -45.65 10.02 24.76
N MET A 303 -46.36 8.92 24.53
CA MET A 303 -47.68 8.72 25.13
C MET A 303 -47.63 8.54 26.65
N VAL A 304 -46.57 7.95 27.20
CA VAL A 304 -46.39 7.79 28.66
C VAL A 304 -46.10 9.13 29.35
N MET A 305 -45.37 10.04 28.68
CA MET A 305 -45.08 11.38 29.22
C MET A 305 -46.33 12.26 29.34
N PHE A 306 -47.25 12.21 28.36
CA PHE A 306 -48.51 12.97 28.43
C PHE A 306 -49.49 12.41 29.47
N SER A 307 -49.44 11.11 29.77
CA SER A 307 -50.25 10.52 30.85
C SER A 307 -49.80 10.97 32.26
N LYS A 308 -48.50 11.28 32.46
CA LYS A 308 -48.00 11.74 33.77
C LYS A 308 -48.18 13.24 34.01
N GLN A 309 -48.14 14.08 32.97
CA GLN A 309 -48.37 15.52 33.15
C GLN A 309 -49.84 15.87 33.43
N GLY A 310 -50.79 15.03 33.04
CA GLY A 310 -52.20 15.19 33.42
C GLY A 310 -52.50 14.96 34.91
N LEU A 311 -51.60 14.30 35.66
CA LEU A 311 -51.80 14.00 37.08
C LEU A 311 -51.16 15.02 38.04
N LEU A 312 -50.33 15.94 37.55
CA LEU A 312 -49.64 16.94 38.38
C LEU A 312 -50.23 18.36 38.28
N ALA A 313 -51.31 18.53 37.51
CA ALA A 313 -52.07 19.77 37.44
C ALA A 313 -53.39 19.66 38.23
N GLN A 314 -53.30 19.47 39.55
CA GLN A 314 -54.35 19.90 40.47
C GLN A 314 -53.91 21.21 41.11
N PRO A 315 -54.45 22.36 40.69
CA PRO A 315 -54.25 23.61 41.41
C PRO A 315 -55.27 23.71 42.56
N ASP A 316 -54.78 23.50 43.78
CA ASP A 316 -55.44 24.06 44.96
C ASP A 316 -55.08 25.54 45.11
N SER A 317 -56.07 26.31 45.58
CA SER A 317 -56.01 27.69 46.07
C SER A 317 -56.04 28.83 45.03
N SER A 318 -57.27 29.24 44.75
CA SER A 318 -57.77 30.61 44.91
C SER A 318 -56.71 31.73 45.03
N ALA A 319 -56.37 32.36 43.91
CA ALA A 319 -55.88 33.73 43.88
C ALA A 319 -56.69 34.51 42.83
N THR A 320 -57.40 35.51 43.32
CA THR A 320 -58.19 36.49 42.58
C THR A 320 -57.35 37.22 41.54
N VAL A 321 -57.80 37.20 40.28
CA VAL A 321 -57.24 37.99 39.18
C VAL A 321 -57.83 39.39 39.26
N GLU A 322 -57.00 40.36 39.67
CA GLU A 322 -57.27 41.79 39.49
C GLU A 322 -56.77 42.19 38.08
N MET A 323 -57.70 42.60 37.21
CA MET A 323 -57.39 43.13 35.88
C MET A 323 -56.97 44.60 36.00
N GLY A 324 -55.67 44.86 35.99
CA GLY A 324 -55.09 46.19 35.81
C GLY A 324 -54.77 46.44 34.34
N ALA A 325 -55.54 47.33 33.70
CA ALA A 325 -55.22 47.90 32.40
C ALA A 325 -54.01 48.83 32.51
N ALA A 326 -53.05 48.71 31.60
CA ALA A 326 -52.05 49.75 31.35
C ALA A 326 -51.77 49.87 29.86
N GLU A 327 -51.79 51.12 29.43
CA GLU A 327 -51.94 51.66 28.10
C GLU A 327 -50.60 52.26 27.63
N SER A 328 -50.40 52.29 26.29
CA SER A 328 -49.40 53.12 25.57
C SER A 328 -47.92 52.71 25.73
N ALA A 329 -46.99 52.97 24.81
CA ALA A 329 -46.93 53.84 23.64
C ALA A 329 -45.84 53.31 22.68
N GLY A 330 -45.93 53.67 21.40
CA GLY A 330 -44.93 53.33 20.39
C GLY A 330 -43.72 54.27 20.33
N ARG A 331 -42.79 53.92 19.43
CA ARG A 331 -41.92 54.76 18.58
C ARG A 331 -41.15 53.79 17.67
N ALA A 332 -41.29 53.91 16.33
CA ALA A 332 -40.55 54.82 15.45
C ALA A 332 -39.09 54.36 15.29
#